data_AF-A0A1G5RTT8-F1
#
_entry.id   AF-A0A1G5RTT8-F1
#
_cell.length_a   1.000
_cell.length_b   1.000
_cell.length_c   1.000
_cell.angle_alpha   90.00
_cell.angle_beta   90.00
_cell.angle_gamma   90.00
#
_symmetry.space_group_name_H-M   'P 1'
#
loop_
_entity.id
_entity.type
_entity.pdbx_description
1 polymer ?
#
loop_
_entity_poly.entity_id
_entity_poly.type
_entity_poly.pdbx_seq_one_letter_code
_entity_poly.pdbx_strand_id
1 'polypeptide(L)' 'MNKKDQMTVENFVSTGMDLETLYSCFQDFSKEEIAEVYNNYKATQAELENSSSVSINCS' A
#
# COMPACT_ATOMS: atom_id res chain seq x y z
N MET A 1 1.96 -13.56 -5.88
CA MET A 1 1.63 -12.40 -6.74
C MET A 1 2.87 -12.01 -7.56
N ASN A 2 2.73 -11.64 -8.85
CA ASN A 2 3.88 -11.15 -9.64
C ASN A 2 4.15 -9.66 -9.36
N LYS A 3 5.32 -9.14 -9.74
CA LYS A 3 5.71 -7.74 -9.45
C LYS A 3 4.78 -6.69 -10.05
N LYS A 4 4.19 -6.96 -11.21
CA LYS A 4 3.29 -6.01 -11.88
C LYS A 4 1.96 -5.92 -11.13
N ASP A 5 1.44 -7.05 -10.70
CA ASP A 5 0.19 -7.13 -9.94
C ASP A 5 0.37 -6.49 -8.57
N GLN A 6 1.50 -6.76 -7.90
CA GLN A 6 1.86 -6.13 -6.64
C GLN A 6 1.88 -4.59 -6.74
N MET A 7 2.60 -4.05 -7.74
CA MET A 7 2.66 -2.60 -7.97
C MET A 7 1.28 -2.01 -8.27
N THR A 8 0.41 -2.78 -8.91
CA THR A 8 -0.97 -2.37 -9.17
C THR A 8 -1.77 -2.29 -7.87
N VAL A 9 -1.72 -3.31 -7.01
CA VAL A 9 -2.37 -3.32 -5.69
C VAL A 9 -1.87 -2.15 -4.83
N GLU A 10 -0.56 -1.91 -4.77
CA GLU A 10 0.05 -0.78 -4.05
C GLU A 10 -0.47 0.57 -4.56
N ASN A 11 -0.63 0.73 -5.88
CA ASN A 11 -1.22 1.94 -6.46
C ASN A 11 -2.69 2.12 -6.07
N PHE A 12 -3.47 1.04 -5.96
CA PHE A 12 -4.84 1.16 -5.46
C PHE A 12 -4.87 1.52 -3.97
N VAL A 13 -3.99 0.92 -3.16
CA VAL A 13 -3.86 1.28 -1.72
C VAL A 13 -3.48 2.76 -1.55
N SER A 14 -2.59 3.28 -2.41
CA SER A 14 -2.16 4.68 -2.36
C SER A 14 -3.29 5.68 -2.65
N THR A 15 -4.30 5.29 -3.44
CA THR A 15 -5.50 6.09 -3.68
C THR A 15 -6.50 6.10 -2.53
N GLY A 16 -6.20 5.39 -1.44
CA GLY A 16 -7.07 5.30 -0.27
C GLY A 16 -8.08 4.15 -0.34
N MET A 17 -7.86 3.17 -1.21
CA MET A 17 -8.77 2.03 -1.36
C MET A 17 -8.65 1.05 -0.17
N ASP A 18 -9.80 0.61 0.33
CA ASP A 18 -9.88 -0.32 1.47
C ASP A 18 -9.57 -1.77 1.08
N LEU A 19 -9.14 -2.55 2.08
CA LEU A 19 -8.75 -3.95 1.91
C LEU A 19 -9.90 -4.83 1.36
N GLU A 20 -11.15 -4.58 1.79
CA GLU A 20 -12.31 -5.29 1.26
C GLU A 20 -12.53 -5.03 -0.24
N THR A 21 -12.35 -3.77 -0.66
CA THR A 21 -12.46 -3.39 -2.07
C THR A 21 -11.37 -4.06 -2.89
N LEU A 22 -10.14 -4.14 -2.37
CA LEU A 22 -9.05 -4.86 -3.04
C LEU A 22 -9.39 -6.35 -3.22
N TYR A 23 -9.96 -7.02 -2.22
CA TYR A 23 -10.42 -8.40 -2.37
C TYR A 23 -11.47 -8.57 -3.47
N SER A 24 -12.33 -7.56 -3.66
CA SER A 24 -13.34 -7.59 -4.72
C SER A 24 -12.75 -7.32 -6.12
N CYS A 25 -11.69 -6.50 -6.21
CA CYS A 25 -11.02 -6.15 -7.46
C CYS A 25 -10.00 -7.20 -7.91
N PHE A 26 -9.39 -7.91 -6.97
CA PHE A 26 -8.28 -8.85 -7.20
C PHE A 26 -8.71 -10.28 -6.84
N GLN A 27 -9.83 -10.74 -7.41
CA GLN A 27 -10.40 -12.08 -7.11
C GLN A 27 -9.50 -13.25 -7.55
N ASP A 28 -8.57 -12.99 -8.47
CA ASP A 28 -7.60 -13.95 -8.97
C ASP A 28 -6.47 -14.26 -7.98
N PHE A 29 -6.36 -13.49 -6.89
CA PHE A 29 -5.34 -13.63 -5.86
C PHE A 29 -5.95 -14.01 -4.51
N SER A 30 -5.13 -14.66 -3.68
CA SER A 30 -5.56 -14.99 -2.32
C SER A 30 -5.70 -13.73 -1.46
N LYS A 31 -6.61 -13.78 -0.48
CA LYS A 31 -6.79 -12.70 0.48
C LYS A 31 -5.54 -12.48 1.33
N GLU A 32 -4.77 -13.54 1.61
CA GLU A 32 -3.50 -13.42 2.32
C GLU A 32 -2.49 -12.60 1.51
N GLU A 33 -2.32 -12.89 0.22
CA GLU A 33 -1.37 -12.14 -0.63
C GLU A 33 -1.74 -10.65 -0.74
N ILE A 34 -3.02 -10.35 -0.91
CA ILE A 34 -3.50 -8.95 -0.97
C ILE A 34 -3.31 -8.25 0.37
N ALA A 35 -3.58 -8.94 1.49
CA ALA A 35 -3.39 -8.39 2.84
C ALA A 35 -1.92 -8.11 3.14
N GLU A 36 -1.01 -8.98 2.71
CA GLU A 36 0.44 -8.80 2.86
C GLU A 36 0.89 -7.51 2.17
N VAL A 37 0.49 -7.30 0.92
CA VAL A 37 0.84 -6.07 0.16
C VAL A 37 0.24 -4.82 0.82
N TYR A 38 -1.03 -4.87 1.23
CA TYR A 38 -1.70 -3.75 1.89
C TYR A 38 -1.00 -3.35 3.20
N ASN A 39 -0.69 -4.34 4.05
CA ASN A 39 -0.04 -4.11 5.33
C ASN A 39 1.39 -3.61 5.15
N ASN A 40 2.15 -4.18 4.21
CA ASN A 40 3.51 -3.72 3.91
C ASN A 40 3.51 -2.28 3.39
N TYR A 41 2.58 -1.91 2.51
CA TYR A 41 2.44 -0.55 2.02
C TYR A 41 2.09 0.44 3.15
N LYS A 42 1.13 0.09 4.02
CA LYS A 42 0.75 0.93 5.16
C LYS A 42 1.86 1.06 6.20
N ALA A 43 2.60 -0.02 6.47
CA ALA A 43 3.76 0.01 7.35
C ALA A 43 4.87 0.91 6.80
N THR A 44 5.15 0.80 5.49
CA THR A 44 6.13 1.66 4.80
C THR A 44 5.69 3.12 4.82
N GLN A 45 4.40 3.41 4.58
CA GLN A 45 3.85 4.77 4.71
C GLN A 45 4.00 5.31 6.13
N ALA A 46 3.73 4.50 7.16
CA ALA A 46 3.92 4.91 8.55
C ALA A 46 5.39 5.21 8.88
N GLU A 47 6.33 4.44 8.32
CA GLU A 47 7.76 4.74 8.41
C GLU A 47 8.14 5.99 7.62
N LEU A 48 7.56 6.22 6.44
CA LEU A 48 7.79 7.39 5.59
C LEU A 48 7.23 8.68 6.21
N GLU A 49 6.08 8.61 6.87
CA GLU A 49 5.48 9.72 7.63
C GLU A 49 6.29 10.02 8.88
N ASN A 50 6.80 9.01 9.59
CA ASN A 50 7.73 9.21 10.70
C ASN A 50 9.09 9.79 10.27
N SER A 51 9.55 9.46 9.05
CA SER A 51 10.79 10.00 8.49
C SER A 51 10.60 11.29 7.69
N SER A 52 9.38 11.68 7.33
CA SER A 52 9.01 12.98 6.74
C SER A 52 8.77 14.08 7.77
N SER A 53 9.30 13.93 8.99
CA SER A 53 9.53 15.03 9.93
C SER A 53 10.75 15.90 9.53
N VAL A 54 11.25 15.81 8.30
CA VAL A 54 12.25 16.76 7.81
C VAL A 54 11.54 18.06 7.46
N SER A 55 11.33 18.87 8.49
CA SER A 55 10.94 20.27 8.37
C SER A 55 12.02 20.93 7.51
N ILE A 56 11.73 21.18 6.23
CA ILE A 56 12.57 22.04 5.40
C ILE A 56 12.34 23.46 5.93
N ASN A 57 13.07 23.80 6.99
CA ASN A 57 13.21 25.15 7.46
C ASN A 57 14.18 25.88 6.52
N CYS A 58 13.64 26.43 5.42
CA CYS A 58 14.34 27.41 4.61
C CYS A 58 14.25 28.78 5.29
N SER A 59 14.96 28.96 6.41
CA SER A 59 15.20 30.26 7.05
C SER A 59 16.63 30.71 6.82
#